data_AF-A0A3A0ARV0-F1
#
_entry.id   AF-A0A3A0ARV0-F1
#
_cell.length_a   1.000
_cell.length_b   1.000
_cell.length_c   1.000
_cell.angle_alpha   90.00
_cell.angle_beta   90.00
_cell.angle_gamma   90.00
#
_symmetry.space_group_name_H-M   'P 1'
#
loop_
_entity.id
_entity.type
_entity.pdbx_description
1 polymer ?
#
loop_
_entity_poly.entity_id
_entity_poly.type
_entity_poly.pdbx_seq_one_letter_code
_entity_poly.pdbx_strand_id
1 'polypeptide(L)'
;MGESTGSRLVVETGPGWAGFRAHFQPPPEPFSHVAIAYEAAARFDPLRWFAQKPRQDRLWIHASLSEPPGQELYWRRGVVPGRAAGPTPSASLWTIHRLDFIESEFATRGANPSALIHVFTELQTRFEPLLHEVSVLRETQPALAVGLSGRGLEPADVFPLVALVRAAGRAARLA
;
A
#
# COMPACT_ATOMS: atom_id res chain seq x y z
N MET A 1 11.72 19.16 19.27
CA MET A 1 11.90 20.07 18.13
C MET A 1 12.47 19.22 17.00
N GLY A 2 11.60 18.71 16.12
CA GLY A 2 11.99 17.76 15.08
C GLY A 2 12.35 18.49 13.80
N GLU A 3 13.60 18.38 13.37
CA GLU A 3 14.04 18.85 12.07
C GLU A 3 13.24 18.14 10.97
N SER A 4 12.43 18.91 10.26
CA SER A 4 11.84 18.51 8.99
C SER A 4 12.96 18.43 7.95
N THR A 5 13.70 17.32 7.91
CA THR A 5 14.56 17.00 6.78
C THR A 5 13.65 16.81 5.57
N GLY A 6 13.50 17.87 4.78
CA GLY A 6 12.51 17.96 3.71
C GLY A 6 12.77 16.93 2.63
N SER A 7 12.16 15.76 2.78
CA SER A 7 12.17 14.70 1.77
C SER A 7 11.53 15.23 0.50
N ARG A 8 12.22 15.08 -0.63
CA ARG A 8 11.75 15.54 -1.94
C ARG A 8 11.32 14.34 -2.78
N LEU A 9 10.27 14.52 -3.56
CA LEU A 9 9.87 13.54 -4.56
C LEU A 9 10.73 13.72 -5.82
N VAL A 10 11.50 12.70 -6.16
CA VAL A 10 12.34 12.63 -7.35
C VAL A 10 11.64 11.75 -8.38
N VAL A 11 11.41 12.28 -9.58
CA VAL A 11 10.74 11.56 -10.67
C VAL A 11 11.80 10.83 -11.50
N GLU A 12 11.75 9.50 -11.53
CA GLU A 12 12.65 8.65 -12.31
C GLU A 12 12.19 8.56 -13.77
N THR A 13 10.90 8.33 -13.95
CA THR A 13 10.24 8.32 -15.26
C THR A 13 9.17 9.38 -15.23
N GLY A 14 9.37 10.42 -16.05
CA GLY A 14 8.47 11.56 -16.17
C GLY A 14 7.03 11.13 -16.49
N PRO A 15 6.03 11.97 -16.15
CA PRO A 15 4.63 11.70 -16.49
C PRO A 15 4.47 11.56 -18.01
N GLY A 16 4.29 10.32 -18.44
CA GLY A 16 4.05 9.96 -19.83
C GLY A 16 2.69 9.30 -20.02
N TRP A 17 2.40 8.93 -21.26
CA TRP A 17 1.16 8.22 -21.62
C TRP A 17 1.04 6.83 -20.95
N ALA A 18 2.15 6.24 -20.51
CA ALA A 18 2.19 4.99 -19.75
C ALA A 18 2.12 5.19 -18.22
N GLY A 19 2.19 6.43 -17.74
CA GLY A 19 2.20 6.78 -16.32
C GLY A 19 3.53 7.40 -15.86
N PHE A 20 3.86 7.27 -14.57
CA PHE A 20 5.08 7.82 -13.97
C PHE A 20 5.65 6.93 -12.87
N ARG A 21 6.93 7.14 -12.55
CA ARG A 21 7.59 6.55 -11.39
C ARG A 21 8.39 7.61 -10.66
N ALA A 22 8.26 7.63 -9.35
CA ALA A 22 8.95 8.56 -8.47
C ALA A 22 9.37 7.89 -7.17
N HIS A 23 10.38 8.42 -6.49
CA HIS A 23 10.81 7.98 -5.17
C HIS A 23 11.12 9.19 -4.29
N PHE A 24 11.26 8.97 -2.99
CA PHE A 24 11.61 10.03 -2.05
C PHE A 24 13.11 10.07 -1.74
N GLN A 25 13.70 11.26 -1.74
CA GLN A 25 15.10 11.49 -1.36
C GLN A 25 15.26 12.70 -0.41
N PRO A 26 15.84 12.52 0.79
CA PRO A 26 16.12 11.22 1.42
C PRO A 26 14.80 10.44 1.69
N PRO A 27 14.84 9.10 1.79
CA PRO A 27 13.67 8.31 2.17
C PRO A 27 13.09 8.80 3.51
N PRO A 28 11.77 8.98 3.62
CA PRO A 28 11.17 9.41 4.88
C PRO A 28 11.23 8.29 5.90
N GLU A 29 11.53 8.61 7.16
CA GLU A 29 11.42 7.63 8.24
C GLU A 29 9.98 7.06 8.32
N PRO A 30 9.83 5.75 8.57
CA PRO A 30 10.84 4.76 8.96
C PRO A 30 11.38 3.88 7.80
N PHE A 31 11.33 4.39 6.58
CA PHE A 31 11.64 3.61 5.38
C PHE A 31 13.10 3.75 4.96
N SER A 32 13.65 2.67 4.40
CA SER A 32 14.92 2.68 3.67
C SER A 32 14.72 3.07 2.19
N HIS A 33 13.51 2.85 1.65
CA HIS A 33 13.13 3.26 0.32
C HIS A 33 11.61 3.42 0.21
N VAL A 34 11.14 4.43 -0.52
CA VAL A 34 9.73 4.62 -0.85
C VAL A 34 9.61 5.01 -2.32
N ALA A 35 8.89 4.20 -3.08
CA ALA A 35 8.58 4.42 -4.49
C ALA A 35 7.07 4.56 -4.70
N ILE A 36 6.71 5.47 -5.58
CA ILE A 36 5.37 5.68 -6.10
C ILE A 36 5.39 5.35 -7.58
N ALA A 37 4.51 4.46 -8.02
CA ALA A 37 4.33 4.13 -9.42
C ALA A 37 2.87 4.33 -9.80
N TYR A 38 2.64 5.15 -10.82
CA TYR A 38 1.34 5.24 -11.47
C TYR A 38 1.42 4.56 -12.83
N GLU A 39 0.52 3.62 -13.07
CA GLU A 39 0.34 2.95 -14.34
C GLU A 39 -0.99 3.38 -14.95
N ALA A 40 -0.92 4.06 -16.09
CA ALA A 40 -2.11 4.36 -16.87
C ALA A 40 -2.61 3.09 -17.57
N ALA A 41 -3.91 2.86 -17.56
CA ALA A 41 -4.57 2.03 -18.54
C ALA A 41 -4.36 2.71 -19.91
N ALA A 42 -3.61 2.05 -20.80
CA ALA A 42 -3.45 2.53 -22.16
C ALA A 42 -4.84 2.86 -22.74
N ARG A 43 -5.02 4.11 -23.19
CA ARG A 43 -6.25 4.54 -23.88
C ARG A 43 -6.39 3.70 -25.14
N PHE A 44 -7.41 2.85 -25.17
CA PHE A 44 -7.99 2.16 -26.33
C PHE A 44 -7.00 1.75 -27.43
N ASP A 45 -6.52 0.51 -27.38
CA ASP A 45 -5.85 -0.13 -28.52
C ASP A 45 -6.92 -0.84 -29.37
N PRO A 46 -7.31 -0.29 -30.54
CA PRO A 46 -8.37 -0.86 -31.38
C PRO A 46 -8.05 -2.28 -31.87
N LEU A 47 -6.76 -2.65 -31.94
CA LEU A 47 -6.32 -3.98 -32.38
C LEU A 47 -6.40 -5.04 -31.27
N ARG A 48 -6.56 -4.63 -29.99
CA ARG A 48 -6.62 -5.54 -28.83
C ARG A 48 -8.00 -5.68 -28.19
N TRP A 49 -9.03 -5.07 -28.79
CA TRP A 49 -10.44 -5.10 -28.36
C TRP A 49 -10.94 -6.49 -27.94
N PHE A 50 -10.55 -7.56 -28.65
CA PHE A 50 -11.18 -8.87 -28.50
C PHE A 50 -10.59 -9.77 -27.40
N ALA A 51 -9.48 -9.39 -26.74
CA ALA A 51 -8.69 -10.37 -25.98
C ALA A 51 -8.19 -9.92 -24.59
N GLN A 52 -8.50 -8.72 -24.10
CA GLN A 52 -7.93 -8.26 -22.81
C GLN A 52 -8.99 -7.79 -21.83
N LYS A 53 -8.89 -8.29 -20.58
CA LYS A 53 -9.56 -7.68 -19.42
C LYS A 53 -9.20 -6.18 -19.40
N PRO A 54 -10.17 -5.27 -19.20
CA PRO A 54 -9.88 -3.84 -19.19
C PRO A 54 -8.80 -3.56 -18.15
N ARG A 55 -7.63 -3.09 -18.61
CA ARG A 55 -6.58 -2.59 -17.72
C ARG A 55 -7.14 -1.34 -17.04
N GLN A 56 -7.03 -1.27 -15.73
CA GLN A 56 -7.46 -0.10 -14.95
C GLN A 56 -6.23 0.72 -14.59
N ASP A 57 -6.41 2.04 -14.48
CA ASP A 57 -5.38 2.92 -13.94
C ASP A 57 -5.05 2.46 -12.51
N ARG A 58 -3.76 2.40 -12.16
CA ARG A 58 -3.31 1.97 -10.84
C ARG A 58 -2.23 2.87 -10.29
N LEU A 59 -2.38 3.26 -9.04
CA LEU A 59 -1.34 3.88 -8.23
C LEU A 59 -0.85 2.86 -7.21
N TRP A 60 0.45 2.66 -7.14
CA TRP A 60 1.12 1.83 -6.15
C TRP A 60 2.09 2.67 -5.34
N ILE A 61 2.06 2.49 -4.04
CA ILE A 61 3.10 2.95 -3.14
C ILE A 61 3.77 1.73 -2.56
N HIS A 62 5.05 1.57 -2.87
CA HIS A 62 5.91 0.49 -2.42
C HIS A 62 6.96 1.06 -1.49
N ALA A 63 7.07 0.50 -0.29
CA ALA A 63 8.05 0.94 0.67
C ALA A 63 8.79 -0.23 1.31
N SER A 64 10.10 -0.06 1.44
CA SER A 64 10.97 -0.96 2.19
C SER A 64 11.24 -0.34 3.55
N LEU A 65 11.03 -1.12 4.61
CA LEU A 65 11.34 -0.70 5.98
C LEU A 65 12.84 -0.84 6.23
N SER A 66 13.40 0.01 7.10
CA SER A 66 14.81 -0.11 7.52
C SER A 66 15.05 -1.33 8.41
N GLU A 67 13.99 -1.86 9.03
CA GLU A 67 13.99 -3.06 9.86
C GLU A 67 12.82 -3.96 9.45
N PRO A 68 12.92 -5.29 9.64
CA PRO A 68 11.79 -6.18 9.40
C PRO A 68 10.56 -5.78 10.24
N PRO A 69 9.34 -5.83 9.69
CA PRO A 69 8.14 -5.47 10.43
C PRO A 69 7.93 -6.43 11.62
N GLY A 70 7.70 -5.87 12.81
CA GLY A 70 7.31 -6.59 14.02
C GLY A 70 5.86 -7.08 13.98
N GLN A 71 5.05 -6.45 13.12
CA GLN A 71 3.65 -6.74 12.92
C GLN A 71 3.32 -6.68 11.44
N GLU A 72 2.42 -7.54 11.00
CA GLU A 72 2.06 -7.70 9.60
C GLU A 72 0.56 -7.57 9.41
N LEU A 73 0.17 -7.05 8.25
CA LEU A 73 -1.20 -6.86 7.84
C LEU A 73 -1.31 -7.24 6.36
N TYR A 74 -2.37 -7.96 6.01
CA TYR A 74 -2.69 -8.26 4.63
C TYR A 74 -4.17 -8.03 4.36
N TRP A 75 -4.42 -7.25 3.32
CA TRP A 75 -5.73 -7.06 2.75
C TRP A 75 -5.62 -6.87 1.24
N ARG A 76 -6.53 -7.52 0.50
CA ARG A 76 -6.71 -7.26 -0.92
C ARG A 76 -8.18 -7.37 -1.29
N ARG A 77 -8.69 -6.39 -2.03
CA ARG A 77 -10.09 -6.35 -2.49
C ARG A 77 -10.45 -7.65 -3.20
N GLY A 78 -11.54 -8.26 -2.79
CA GLY A 78 -12.06 -9.51 -3.37
C GLY A 78 -11.24 -10.77 -3.07
N VAL A 79 -10.31 -10.72 -2.12
CA VAL A 79 -9.53 -11.89 -1.69
C VAL A 79 -9.79 -12.19 -0.23
N VAL A 80 -10.17 -13.44 0.05
CA VAL A 80 -10.28 -13.94 1.42
C VAL A 80 -8.87 -14.05 2.02
N PRO A 81 -8.56 -13.35 3.13
CA PRO A 81 -7.21 -13.26 3.68
C PRO A 81 -6.58 -14.62 4.04
N GLY A 82 -7.40 -15.59 4.44
CA GLY A 82 -6.97 -16.95 4.79
C GLY A 82 -6.27 -17.72 3.66
N ARG A 83 -6.34 -17.25 2.41
CA ARG A 83 -5.61 -17.85 1.27
C ARG A 83 -4.32 -17.12 0.90
N ALA A 84 -4.11 -15.91 1.41
CA ALA A 84 -2.98 -15.05 1.05
C ALA A 84 -1.88 -15.01 2.12
N ALA A 85 -2.22 -15.40 3.35
CA ALA A 85 -1.25 -15.81 4.36
C ALA A 85 -0.45 -17.01 3.83
N GLY A 86 0.76 -16.77 3.34
CA GLY A 86 1.65 -17.81 2.84
C GLY A 86 1.92 -18.93 3.87
N PRO A 87 2.44 -20.08 3.43
CA PRO A 87 2.58 -21.28 4.25
C PRO A 87 3.68 -21.22 5.33
N THR A 88 4.38 -20.09 5.49
CA THR A 88 5.56 -20.01 6.36
C THR A 88 5.15 -20.03 7.85
N PRO A 89 5.68 -20.98 8.64
CA PRO A 89 5.42 -21.06 10.06
C PRO A 89 6.22 -19.99 10.80
N SER A 90 5.64 -18.79 10.89
CA SER A 90 6.03 -17.82 11.92
C SER A 90 5.45 -18.27 13.27
N ALA A 91 6.12 -17.93 14.37
CA ALA A 91 5.67 -18.23 15.73
C ALA A 91 4.28 -17.63 16.07
N SER A 92 3.79 -16.69 15.26
CA SER A 92 2.47 -16.06 15.43
C SER A 92 1.52 -16.53 14.33
N LEU A 93 0.35 -17.04 14.71
CA LEU A 93 -0.72 -17.38 13.77
C LEU A 93 -1.36 -16.11 13.19
N TRP A 94 -1.77 -16.18 11.93
CA TRP A 94 -2.59 -15.13 11.33
C TRP A 94 -3.96 -15.09 12.01
N THR A 95 -4.38 -13.89 12.40
CA THR A 95 -5.73 -13.63 12.92
C THR A 95 -6.53 -12.92 11.83
N ILE A 96 -7.71 -13.45 11.53
CA ILE A 96 -8.64 -12.84 10.56
C ILE A 96 -9.57 -11.89 11.30
N HIS A 97 -9.74 -10.71 10.74
CA HIS A 97 -10.60 -9.65 11.26
C HIS A 97 -11.60 -9.23 10.18
N ARG A 98 -12.72 -8.66 10.61
CA ARG A 98 -13.73 -8.05 9.73
C ARG A 98 -14.00 -6.62 10.18
N LEU A 99 -14.01 -5.68 9.24
CA LEU A 99 -14.56 -4.34 9.46
C LEU A 99 -16.03 -4.36 9.06
N ASP A 100 -16.93 -4.32 10.04
CA ASP A 100 -18.37 -4.50 9.80
C ASP A 100 -18.99 -3.40 8.92
N PHE A 101 -18.50 -2.17 9.03
CA PHE A 101 -19.03 -1.02 8.29
C PHE A 101 -18.55 -0.93 6.84
N ILE A 102 -17.51 -1.68 6.45
CA ILE A 102 -16.96 -1.74 5.07
C ILE A 102 -17.04 -3.17 4.50
N GLU A 103 -17.65 -4.11 5.24
CA GLU A 103 -17.74 -5.55 4.90
C GLU A 103 -16.41 -6.14 4.39
N SER A 104 -15.31 -5.70 5.00
CA SER A 104 -13.96 -6.01 4.52
C SER A 104 -13.24 -6.91 5.51
N GLU A 105 -12.80 -8.08 5.04
CA GLU A 105 -11.98 -9.01 5.82
C GLU A 105 -10.49 -8.78 5.55
N PHE A 106 -9.69 -8.75 6.60
CA PHE A 106 -8.23 -8.61 6.53
C PHE A 106 -7.55 -9.54 7.53
N ALA A 107 -6.26 -9.82 7.35
CA ALA A 107 -5.49 -10.65 8.28
C ALA A 107 -4.35 -9.86 8.91
N THR A 108 -4.04 -10.16 10.17
CA THR A 108 -2.89 -9.60 10.88
C THR A 108 -2.05 -10.69 11.53
N ARG A 109 -0.76 -10.41 11.74
CA ARG A 109 0.17 -11.28 12.48
C ARG A 109 1.10 -10.42 13.35
N GLY A 110 1.44 -10.88 14.55
CA GLY A 110 2.29 -10.16 15.50
C GLY A 110 1.65 -9.98 16.87
N ALA A 111 2.39 -9.47 17.85
CA ALA A 111 1.99 -9.42 19.26
C ALA A 111 0.88 -8.38 19.53
N ASN A 112 0.92 -7.20 18.90
CA ASN A 112 -0.10 -6.16 19.10
C ASN A 112 -0.41 -5.36 17.81
N PRO A 113 -1.13 -5.94 16.83
CA PRO A 113 -1.40 -5.31 15.52
C PRO A 113 -2.27 -4.03 15.57
N SER A 114 -2.71 -3.58 16.75
CA SER A 114 -3.73 -2.52 16.91
C SER A 114 -3.40 -1.22 16.16
N ALA A 115 -2.13 -0.80 16.16
CA ALA A 115 -1.72 0.40 15.43
C ALA A 115 -1.82 0.23 13.91
N LEU A 116 -1.47 -0.94 13.38
CA LEU A 116 -1.65 -1.25 11.95
C LEU A 116 -3.14 -1.34 11.59
N ILE A 117 -3.95 -1.94 12.46
CA ILE A 117 -5.40 -2.01 12.27
C ILE A 117 -5.99 -0.60 12.17
N HIS A 118 -5.57 0.30 13.05
CA HIS A 118 -6.03 1.69 13.02
C HIS A 118 -5.69 2.38 11.69
N VAL A 119 -4.44 2.29 11.23
CA VAL A 119 -4.03 2.90 9.95
C VAL A 119 -4.76 2.25 8.77
N PHE A 120 -4.96 0.94 8.78
CA PHE A 120 -5.75 0.25 7.76
C PHE A 120 -7.21 0.73 7.74
N THR A 121 -7.80 0.94 8.91
CA THR A 121 -9.16 1.48 9.07
C THR A 121 -9.25 2.89 8.50
N GLU A 122 -8.25 3.75 8.71
CA GLU A 122 -8.18 5.09 8.11
C GLU A 122 -8.02 5.04 6.59
N LEU A 123 -7.14 4.16 6.08
CA LEU A 123 -6.99 3.92 4.63
C LEU A 123 -8.31 3.49 4.00
N GLN A 124 -9.02 2.54 4.62
CA GLN A 124 -10.33 2.10 4.16
C GLN A 124 -11.35 3.24 4.20
N THR A 125 -11.50 3.92 5.34
CA THR A 125 -12.50 4.99 5.49
C THR A 125 -12.31 6.12 4.47
N ARG A 126 -11.06 6.45 4.14
CA ARG A 126 -10.75 7.54 3.20
C ARG A 126 -10.74 7.11 1.74
N PHE A 127 -10.27 5.90 1.46
CA PHE A 127 -9.97 5.45 0.10
C PHE A 127 -10.74 4.22 -0.34
N GLU A 128 -11.74 3.74 0.43
CA GLU A 128 -12.50 2.50 0.14
C GLU A 128 -12.72 2.31 -1.36
N PRO A 129 -13.41 3.20 -2.10
CA PRO A 129 -13.77 2.91 -3.50
C PRO A 129 -12.55 2.73 -4.43
N LEU A 130 -11.40 3.27 -4.05
CA LEU A 130 -10.16 3.22 -4.82
C LEU A 130 -9.20 2.13 -4.32
N LEU A 131 -9.23 1.81 -3.04
CA LEU A 131 -8.28 0.91 -2.40
C LEU A 131 -8.47 -0.51 -2.91
N HIS A 132 -7.39 -1.17 -3.32
CA HIS A 132 -7.43 -2.57 -3.77
C HIS A 132 -6.42 -3.47 -3.08
N GLU A 133 -5.35 -2.91 -2.49
CA GLU A 133 -4.40 -3.67 -1.71
C GLU A 133 -3.80 -2.83 -0.58
N VAL A 134 -3.63 -3.44 0.59
CA VAL A 134 -2.80 -2.95 1.68
C VAL A 134 -2.06 -4.15 2.24
N SER A 135 -0.74 -4.16 2.13
CA SER A 135 0.08 -5.21 2.69
C SER A 135 1.27 -4.62 3.44
N VAL A 136 1.57 -5.23 4.57
CA VAL A 136 2.77 -5.06 5.38
C VAL A 136 3.22 -6.47 5.73
N LEU A 137 4.26 -6.96 5.07
CA LEU A 137 4.71 -8.35 5.17
C LEU A 137 6.23 -8.38 5.36
N ARG A 138 6.69 -9.27 6.24
CA ARG A 138 8.11 -9.45 6.54
C ARG A 138 8.88 -10.11 5.40
N GLU A 139 8.22 -11.03 4.71
CA GLU A 139 8.84 -11.94 3.75
C GLU A 139 8.80 -11.43 2.31
N THR A 140 8.13 -10.29 2.05
CA THR A 140 8.11 -9.66 0.72
C THR A 140 8.99 -8.43 0.68
N GLN A 141 9.59 -8.19 -0.49
CA GLN A 141 10.21 -6.93 -0.84
C GLN A 141 9.48 -6.37 -2.07
N PRO A 142 8.87 -5.18 -1.98
CA PRO A 142 8.80 -4.26 -0.83
C PRO A 142 8.02 -4.83 0.36
N ALA A 143 8.38 -4.41 1.57
CA ALA A 143 7.75 -4.87 2.81
C ALA A 143 6.36 -4.26 3.02
N LEU A 144 6.11 -3.08 2.45
CA LEU A 144 4.82 -2.40 2.47
C LEU A 144 4.36 -2.12 1.04
N ALA A 145 3.11 -2.45 0.73
CA ALA A 145 2.44 -2.04 -0.50
C ALA A 145 1.06 -1.45 -0.20
N VAL A 146 0.75 -0.32 -0.83
CA VAL A 146 -0.60 0.25 -0.87
C VAL A 146 -0.98 0.48 -2.32
N GLY A 147 -2.05 -0.16 -2.75
CA GLY A 147 -2.57 -0.10 -4.11
C GLY A 147 -3.90 0.62 -4.16
N LEU A 148 -4.01 1.64 -5.02
CA LEU A 148 -5.24 2.36 -5.34
C LEU A 148 -5.56 2.31 -6.85
N SER A 149 -6.84 2.38 -7.20
CA SER A 149 -7.26 2.74 -8.55
C SER A 149 -6.82 4.18 -8.82
N GLY A 150 -6.26 4.40 -10.00
CA GLY A 150 -5.86 5.74 -10.44
C GLY A 150 -7.05 6.63 -10.81
N ARG A 151 -8.18 6.04 -11.17
CA ARG A 151 -9.37 6.77 -11.60
C ARG A 151 -10.14 7.26 -10.37
N GLY A 152 -10.24 8.58 -10.21
CA GLY A 152 -10.93 9.22 -9.09
C GLY A 152 -10.02 9.63 -7.93
N LEU A 153 -8.69 9.44 -8.05
CA LEU A 153 -7.73 10.00 -7.11
C LEU A 153 -7.54 11.49 -7.41
N GLU A 154 -7.76 12.35 -6.41
CA GLU A 154 -7.57 13.79 -6.56
C GLU A 154 -6.18 14.22 -6.08
N PRO A 155 -5.63 15.35 -6.56
CA PRO A 155 -4.36 15.89 -6.04
C PRO A 155 -4.37 16.12 -4.52
N ALA A 156 -5.53 16.44 -3.95
CA ALA A 156 -5.72 16.64 -2.52
C ALA A 156 -5.54 15.35 -1.69
N ASP A 157 -5.64 14.17 -2.31
CA ASP A 157 -5.52 12.87 -1.65
C ASP A 157 -4.07 12.42 -1.44
N VAL A 158 -3.14 12.99 -2.20
CA VAL A 158 -1.73 12.55 -2.23
C VAL A 158 -1.07 12.72 -0.88
N PHE A 159 -1.17 13.90 -0.26
CA PHE A 159 -0.56 14.16 1.05
C PHE A 159 -1.11 13.25 2.16
N PRO A 160 -2.44 13.13 2.32
CA PRO A 160 -3.03 12.16 3.24
C PRO A 160 -2.57 10.72 3.01
N LEU A 161 -2.53 10.27 1.76
CA LEU A 161 -2.09 8.93 1.42
C LEU A 161 -0.64 8.70 1.86
N VAL A 162 0.27 9.64 1.57
CA VAL A 162 1.67 9.57 2.02
C VAL A 162 1.76 9.58 3.56
N ALA A 163 0.94 10.37 4.24
CA ALA A 163 0.91 10.41 5.70
C ALA A 163 0.47 9.06 6.30
N LEU A 164 -0.56 8.43 5.73
CA LEU A 164 -1.03 7.10 6.14
C LEU A 164 -0.02 6.00 5.84
N VAL A 165 0.65 6.04 4.68
CA VAL A 165 1.75 5.11 4.38
C VAL A 165 2.85 5.23 5.44
N ARG A 166 3.27 6.45 5.79
CA ARG A 166 4.26 6.67 6.86
C ARG A 166 3.76 6.19 8.22
N ALA A 167 2.48 6.40 8.53
CA ALA A 167 1.88 5.89 9.76
C ALA A 167 1.90 4.36 9.80
N ALA A 168 1.56 3.69 8.70
CA ALA A 168 1.63 2.23 8.56
C ALA A 168 3.06 1.73 8.76
N GLY A 169 4.05 2.38 8.13
CA GLY A 169 5.45 2.03 8.32
C GLY A 169 5.92 2.16 9.78
N ARG A 170 5.45 3.18 10.51
CA ARG A 170 5.76 3.32 11.95
C ARG A 170 5.06 2.25 12.78
N ALA A 171 3.77 2.02 12.52
CA ALA A 171 2.98 1.01 13.21
C ALA A 171 3.56 -0.39 13.03
N ALA A 172 4.06 -0.72 11.83
CA ALA A 172 4.69 -2.00 11.52
C ALA A 172 5.94 -2.30 12.35
N ARG A 173 6.60 -1.28 12.90
CA ARG A 173 7.80 -1.42 13.74
C ARG A 173 7.50 -1.52 15.24
N LEU A 174 6.26 -1.29 15.66
CA LEU A 174 5.89 -1.45 17.06
C LEU A 174 5.90 -2.96 17.39
N ALA A 175 6.50 -3.33 18.52
CA ALA A 175 6.53 -4.70 19.02
C ALA A 175 5.43 -4.87 20.07
#